data_AF-A0A2P8MCD1-F1
#
_entry.id   AF-A0A2P8MCD1-F1
#
_cell.length_a   1.000
_cell.length_b   1.000
_cell.length_c   1.000
_cell.angle_alpha   90.00
_cell.angle_beta   90.00
_cell.angle_gamma   90.00
#
_symmetry.space_group_name_H-M   'P 1'
#
loop_
_entity.id
_entity.type
_entity.pdbx_description
1 polymer ?
#
loop_
_entity_poly.entity_id
_entity_poly.type
_entity_poly.pdbx_seq_one_letter_code
_entity_poly.pdbx_strand_id
1 'polypeptide(L)'
;MELHQWVGAHVPTDVGSILAKGIYEIYKENPSVKIDKLLEETLLKMMDGGIVDIYCALSTIYSQLIEESFGSAPFRINKAKILSKLKNSLISNKADLKSYFEWEGMGKPEGMWSEVLRINILCEKHWNLSII
;
A
#
# COMPACT_ATOMS: atom_id res chain seq x y z
N MET A 1 -23.24 -2.25 3.55
CA MET A 1 -23.02 -0.80 3.41
C MET A 1 -21.79 -0.65 2.53
N GLU A 2 -22.01 -0.36 1.25
CA GLU A 2 -20.97 -0.28 0.22
C GLU A 2 -20.10 0.96 0.43
N LEU A 3 -18.97 0.81 1.10
CA LEU A 3 -17.92 1.83 1.19
C LEU A 3 -16.84 1.65 0.09
N HIS A 4 -17.01 0.66 -0.80
CA HIS A 4 -15.99 0.22 -1.75
C HIS A 4 -16.00 0.96 -3.10
N GLN A 5 -16.83 2.00 -3.27
CA GLN A 5 -17.03 2.67 -4.57
C GLN A 5 -16.38 4.05 -4.70
N TRP A 6 -15.72 4.57 -3.67
CA TRP A 6 -15.16 5.92 -3.70
C TRP A 6 -13.65 5.87 -3.57
N VAL A 7 -12.97 6.04 -4.71
CA VAL A 7 -11.54 6.28 -4.78
C VAL A 7 -11.30 7.77 -4.50
N GLY A 8 -10.32 8.10 -3.66
CA GLY A 8 -9.97 9.49 -3.40
C GLY A 8 -9.59 10.22 -4.69
N ALA A 9 -10.05 11.46 -4.89
CA ALA A 9 -9.79 12.23 -6.11
C ALA A 9 -8.29 12.53 -6.35
N HIS A 10 -7.44 12.28 -5.35
CA HIS A 10 -6.02 12.58 -5.36
C HIS A 10 -5.16 11.33 -5.15
N VAL A 11 -5.57 10.17 -5.68
CA VAL A 11 -4.70 8.98 -5.71
C VAL A 11 -4.17 8.74 -7.13
N PRO A 12 -2.96 8.19 -7.28
CA PRO A 12 -2.39 7.89 -8.60
C PRO A 12 -3.13 6.77 -9.32
N THR A 13 -3.78 5.86 -8.59
CA THR A 13 -4.55 4.75 -9.17
C THR A 13 -5.53 4.14 -8.16
N ASP A 14 -6.55 3.42 -8.67
CA ASP A 14 -7.46 2.62 -7.87
C ASP A 14 -6.84 1.25 -7.54
N VAL A 15 -6.04 1.24 -6.47
CA VAL A 15 -5.38 0.04 -5.93
C VAL A 15 -6.41 -1.04 -5.56
N GLY A 16 -7.57 -0.66 -5.04
CA GLY A 16 -8.62 -1.61 -4.63
C GLY A 16 -9.13 -2.41 -5.81
N SER A 17 -9.48 -1.74 -6.92
CA SER A 17 -9.88 -2.44 -8.15
C SER A 17 -8.73 -3.25 -8.76
N ILE A 18 -7.49 -2.76 -8.74
CA ILE A 18 -6.33 -3.50 -9.27
C ILE A 18 -6.15 -4.82 -8.51
N LEU A 19 -6.22 -4.79 -7.17
CA LEU A 19 -6.12 -5.99 -6.36
C LEU A 19 -7.33 -6.92 -6.62
N ALA A 20 -8.54 -6.42 -6.38
CA ALA A 20 -9.74 -7.25 -6.37
C ALA A 20 -10.14 -7.80 -7.73
N LYS A 21 -10.03 -7.00 -8.80
CA LYS A 21 -10.49 -7.36 -10.15
C LYS A 21 -9.36 -7.79 -11.09
N GLY A 22 -8.11 -7.58 -10.69
CA GLY A 22 -6.93 -7.94 -11.48
C GLY A 22 -6.13 -9.04 -10.81
N ILE A 23 -5.34 -8.68 -9.80
CA ILE A 23 -4.37 -9.58 -9.17
C ILE A 23 -5.04 -10.81 -8.55
N TYR A 24 -6.14 -10.62 -7.83
CA TYR A 24 -6.85 -11.71 -7.14
C TYR A 24 -7.50 -12.69 -8.11
N GLU A 25 -8.03 -12.20 -9.23
CA GLU A 25 -8.60 -13.05 -10.27
C GLU A 25 -7.51 -13.83 -10.99
N ILE A 26 -6.39 -13.20 -11.37
CA ILE A 26 -5.24 -13.89 -11.97
C ILE A 26 -4.70 -14.98 -11.03
N TYR A 27 -4.65 -14.72 -9.72
CA TYR A 27 -4.18 -15.70 -8.74
C TYR A 27 -5.06 -16.97 -8.74
N LYS A 28 -6.38 -16.80 -8.85
CA LYS A 28 -7.35 -17.92 -8.86
C LYS A 28 -7.34 -18.65 -10.20
N GLU A 29 -7.35 -17.92 -11.30
CA GLU A 29 -7.51 -18.48 -12.66
C GLU A 29 -6.22 -19.10 -13.19
N ASN A 30 -5.06 -18.54 -12.83
CA ASN A 30 -3.78 -19.01 -13.35
C ASN A 30 -2.68 -19.10 -12.27
N PRO A 31 -2.75 -20.09 -11.37
CA PRO A 31 -1.76 -20.27 -10.28
C PRO A 31 -0.31 -20.41 -10.77
N SER A 32 -0.11 -20.83 -12.03
CA SER A 32 1.23 -21.00 -12.62
C SER A 32 2.00 -19.67 -12.75
N VAL A 33 1.30 -18.53 -12.83
CA VAL A 33 1.88 -17.19 -12.91
C VAL A 33 2.54 -16.77 -11.60
N LYS A 34 2.11 -17.34 -10.46
CA LYS A 34 2.59 -16.94 -9.12
C LYS A 34 2.50 -15.42 -8.90
N ILE A 35 1.36 -14.84 -9.26
CA ILE A 35 1.13 -13.39 -9.26
C ILE A 35 1.28 -12.77 -7.86
N ASP A 36 1.04 -13.54 -6.79
CA ASP A 36 1.31 -13.15 -5.41
C ASP A 36 2.80 -12.87 -5.20
N LYS A 37 3.68 -13.73 -5.72
CA LYS A 37 5.14 -13.55 -5.65
C LYS A 37 5.62 -12.40 -6.51
N LEU A 38 5.05 -12.26 -7.71
CA LEU A 38 5.36 -11.13 -8.57
C LEU A 38 4.94 -9.80 -7.92
N LEU A 39 3.79 -9.77 -7.23
CA LEU A 39 3.36 -8.61 -6.46
C LEU A 39 4.35 -8.31 -5.32
N GLU A 40 4.71 -9.30 -4.50
CA GLU A 40 5.69 -9.13 -3.41
C GLU A 40 7.03 -8.59 -3.92
N GLU A 41 7.55 -9.14 -5.01
CA GLU A 41 8.80 -8.69 -5.63
C GLU A 41 8.70 -7.26 -6.20
N THR A 42 7.56 -6.93 -6.80
CA THR A 42 7.32 -5.60 -7.38
C THR A 42 7.21 -4.54 -6.28
N LEU A 43 6.49 -4.83 -5.21
CA LEU A 43 6.41 -3.94 -4.05
C LEU A 43 7.79 -3.65 -3.46
N LEU A 44 8.64 -4.68 -3.34
CA LEU A 44 10.01 -4.51 -2.85
C LEU A 44 10.85 -3.61 -3.77
N LYS A 45 10.71 -3.74 -5.10
CA LYS A 45 11.38 -2.86 -6.06
C LYS A 45 10.86 -1.42 -5.99
N MET A 46 9.55 -1.23 -5.84
CA MET A 46 8.95 0.11 -5.71
C MET A 46 9.41 0.83 -4.44
N MET A 47 9.65 0.09 -3.34
CA MET A 47 10.23 0.64 -2.12
C MET A 47 11.68 1.12 -2.28
N ASP A 48 12.37 0.72 -3.35
CA ASP A 48 13.70 1.21 -3.75
C ASP A 48 13.63 2.31 -4.84
N GLY A 49 12.42 2.67 -5.26
CA GLY A 49 12.15 3.67 -6.30
C GLY A 49 12.01 5.09 -5.77
N GLY A 50 11.30 5.93 -6.54
CA GLY A 50 11.03 7.32 -6.18
C GLY A 50 9.88 7.48 -5.18
N ILE A 51 9.60 8.72 -4.77
CA ILE A 51 8.55 9.04 -3.79
C ILE A 51 7.17 8.50 -4.21
N VAL A 52 6.83 8.60 -5.49
CA VAL A 52 5.56 8.06 -6.02
C VAL A 52 5.53 6.53 -5.93
N ASP A 53 6.64 5.85 -6.23
CA ASP A 53 6.74 4.39 -6.14
C ASP A 53 6.56 3.92 -4.69
N ILE A 54 7.24 4.60 -3.75
CA ILE A 54 7.14 4.31 -2.31
C ILE A 54 5.70 4.50 -1.83
N TYR A 55 5.04 5.58 -2.24
CA TYR A 55 3.64 5.83 -1.89
C TYR A 55 2.69 4.78 -2.50
N CYS A 56 2.85 4.43 -3.77
CA CYS A 56 2.05 3.39 -4.41
C CYS A 56 2.27 2.03 -3.72
N ALA A 57 3.50 1.72 -3.28
CA ALA A 57 3.78 0.52 -2.50
C ALA A 57 3.08 0.55 -1.14
N LEU A 58 3.16 1.67 -0.41
CA LEU A 58 2.43 1.87 0.86
C LEU A 58 0.93 1.65 0.70
N SER A 59 0.31 2.32 -0.29
CA SER A 59 -1.12 2.23 -0.57
C SER A 59 -1.52 0.78 -0.90
N THR A 60 -0.76 0.11 -1.77
CA THR A 60 -0.98 -1.30 -2.12
C THR A 60 -0.88 -2.24 -0.93
N ILE A 61 0.14 -2.07 -0.08
CA ILE A 61 0.31 -2.88 1.13
C ILE A 61 -0.84 -2.65 2.09
N TYR A 62 -1.26 -1.39 2.28
CA TYR A 62 -2.37 -1.05 3.16
C TYR A 62 -3.69 -1.66 2.68
N SER A 63 -4.03 -1.52 1.39
CA SER A 63 -5.21 -2.15 0.80
C SER A 63 -5.16 -3.67 0.94
N GLN A 64 -4.02 -4.30 0.66
CA GLN A 64 -3.84 -5.75 0.84
C GLN A 64 -4.09 -6.17 2.31
N LEU A 65 -3.60 -5.41 3.31
CA LEU A 65 -3.85 -5.70 4.72
C LEU A 65 -5.33 -5.62 5.09
N ILE A 66 -6.07 -4.65 4.53
CA ILE A 66 -7.52 -4.54 4.68
C ILE A 66 -8.21 -5.78 4.13
N GLU A 67 -7.94 -6.15 2.88
CA GLU A 67 -8.57 -7.30 2.24
C GLU A 67 -8.22 -8.62 2.94
N GLU A 68 -7.00 -8.78 3.43
CA GLU A 68 -6.62 -9.93 4.26
C GLU A 68 -7.38 -9.99 5.59
N SER A 69 -7.69 -8.83 6.18
CA SER A 69 -8.44 -8.75 7.44
C SER A 69 -9.92 -9.05 7.28
N PHE A 70 -10.49 -8.72 6.12
CA PHE A 70 -11.86 -9.08 5.75
C PHE A 70 -12.00 -10.51 5.22
N GLY A 71 -10.89 -11.18 4.91
CA GLY A 71 -10.89 -12.52 4.34
C GLY A 71 -11.26 -12.55 2.86
N SER A 72 -11.28 -11.40 2.19
CA SER A 72 -11.55 -11.25 0.76
C SER A 72 -10.30 -11.45 -0.10
N ALA A 73 -9.09 -11.26 0.46
CA ALA A 73 -7.84 -11.56 -0.24
C ALA A 73 -7.63 -13.08 -0.40
N PRO A 74 -7.38 -13.59 -1.62
CA PRO A 74 -7.17 -15.03 -1.86
C PRO A 74 -5.77 -15.52 -1.45
N PHE A 75 -4.86 -14.62 -1.08
CA PHE A 75 -3.53 -14.91 -0.56
C PHE A 75 -3.12 -13.87 0.47
N ARG A 76 -2.02 -14.16 1.19
CA ARG A 76 -1.40 -13.24 2.15
C ARG A 76 0.02 -12.90 1.75
N ILE A 77 0.39 -11.64 1.93
CA ILE A 77 1.77 -11.20 1.73
C ILE A 77 2.67 -11.59 2.90
N ASN A 78 3.96 -11.74 2.65
CA ASN A 78 4.98 -11.91 3.68
C ASN A 78 5.18 -10.60 4.46
N LYS A 79 4.32 -10.39 5.45
CA LYS A 79 4.28 -9.17 6.28
C LYS A 79 5.62 -8.85 6.92
N ALA A 80 6.33 -9.85 7.45
CA ALA A 80 7.60 -9.62 8.13
C ALA A 80 8.64 -8.99 7.19
N LYS A 81 8.79 -9.55 5.98
CA LYS A 81 9.72 -9.05 4.96
C LYS A 81 9.29 -7.68 4.43
N ILE A 82 8.01 -7.56 4.05
CA ILE A 82 7.49 -6.37 3.37
C ILE A 82 7.41 -5.17 4.31
N LEU A 83 6.87 -5.33 5.52
CA LEU A 83 6.71 -4.21 6.45
C LEU A 83 8.06 -3.71 6.97
N SER A 84 9.05 -4.61 7.15
CA SER A 84 10.41 -4.19 7.51
C SER A 84 11.05 -3.33 6.42
N LYS A 85 10.93 -3.73 5.13
CA LYS A 85 11.45 -2.95 4.00
C LYS A 85 10.70 -1.62 3.84
N LEU A 86 9.37 -1.63 3.96
CA LEU A 86 8.53 -0.45 3.86
C LEU A 86 8.92 0.58 4.92
N LYS A 87 9.04 0.16 6.18
CA LYS A 87 9.44 1.02 7.28
C LYS A 87 10.78 1.71 7.01
N ASN A 88 11.78 0.96 6.57
CA ASN A 88 13.08 1.53 6.22
C ASN A 88 12.97 2.55 5.08
N SER A 89 12.23 2.22 4.01
CA SER A 89 12.03 3.11 2.88
C SER A 89 11.34 4.43 3.28
N LEU A 90 10.26 4.35 4.08
CA LEU A 90 9.54 5.52 4.58
C LEU A 90 10.41 6.41 5.46
N ILE A 91 11.18 5.81 6.39
CA ILE A 91 12.05 6.58 7.29
C ILE A 91 13.19 7.24 6.52
N SER A 92 13.83 6.52 5.60
CA SER A 92 14.93 7.04 4.79
C SER A 92 14.49 8.19 3.86
N ASN A 93 13.24 8.19 3.41
CA ASN A 93 12.69 9.20 2.51
C ASN A 93 11.78 10.21 3.21
N LYS A 94 11.80 10.27 4.55
CA LYS A 94 10.88 11.12 5.33
C LYS A 94 10.92 12.60 4.95
N ALA A 95 12.11 13.16 4.72
CA ALA A 95 12.25 14.57 4.37
C ALA A 95 11.59 14.89 3.01
N ASP A 96 11.80 14.03 2.02
CA ASP A 96 11.24 14.18 0.68
C ASP A 96 9.73 13.94 0.68
N LEU A 97 9.24 12.98 1.48
CA LEU A 97 7.80 12.78 1.69
C LEU A 97 7.13 14.00 2.32
N LYS A 98 7.84 14.73 3.20
CA LYS A 98 7.32 15.96 3.82
C LYS A 98 7.25 17.14 2.86
N SER A 99 8.09 17.15 1.82
CA SER A 99 8.13 18.22 0.81
C SER A 99 7.33 17.90 -0.45
N TYR A 100 6.73 16.71 -0.54
CA TYR A 100 5.94 16.27 -1.69
C TYR A 100 4.43 16.54 -1.48
N PHE A 101 3.87 17.47 -2.26
CA PHE A 101 2.49 17.99 -2.12
C PHE A 101 1.57 17.61 -3.30
N GLU A 102 1.92 16.57 -4.05
CA GLU A 102 1.05 16.00 -5.07
C GLU A 102 0.22 14.85 -4.49
N TRP A 103 -0.83 14.44 -5.20
CA TRP A 103 -1.72 13.34 -4.81
C TRP A 103 -2.24 13.54 -3.38
N GLU A 104 -2.19 12.53 -2.53
CA GLU A 104 -2.70 12.63 -1.16
C GLU A 104 -1.86 13.52 -0.24
N GLY A 105 -0.71 14.02 -0.70
CA GLY A 105 0.03 15.09 -0.04
C GLY A 105 -0.56 16.48 -0.27
N MET A 106 -1.45 16.65 -1.27
CA MET A 106 -2.02 17.95 -1.61
C MET A 106 -2.87 18.51 -0.47
N GLY A 107 -2.56 19.75 -0.06
CA GLY A 107 -3.26 20.44 1.02
C GLY A 107 -3.01 19.87 2.43
N LYS A 108 -2.03 18.97 2.60
CA LYS A 108 -1.66 18.39 3.89
C LYS A 108 -0.55 19.18 4.59
N PRO A 109 -0.51 19.22 5.93
CA PRO A 109 0.48 20.01 6.68
C PRO A 109 1.92 19.50 6.53
N GLU A 110 2.11 18.18 6.37
CA GLU A 110 3.43 17.56 6.19
C GLU A 110 3.52 16.84 4.83
N GLY A 111 2.92 17.41 3.77
CA GLY A 111 2.87 16.78 2.45
C GLY A 111 2.37 15.33 2.52
N MET A 112 2.95 14.46 1.69
CA MET A 112 2.64 13.02 1.65
C MET A 112 2.91 12.29 2.96
N TRP A 113 3.85 12.79 3.79
CA TRP A 113 4.11 12.18 5.11
C TRP A 113 2.88 12.19 6.03
N SER A 114 1.96 13.14 5.84
CA SER A 114 0.70 13.16 6.59
C SER A 114 -0.15 11.91 6.35
N GLU A 115 -0.10 11.37 5.13
CA GLU A 115 -0.81 10.16 4.76
C GLU A 115 -0.12 8.90 5.32
N VAL A 116 1.21 8.90 5.35
CA VAL A 116 1.99 7.86 6.04
C VAL A 116 1.60 7.77 7.53
N LEU A 117 1.50 8.90 8.21
CA LEU A 117 1.07 8.96 9.61
C LEU A 117 -0.36 8.43 9.79
N ARG A 118 -1.28 8.83 8.91
CA ARG A 118 -2.67 8.35 8.93
C ARG A 118 -2.72 6.83 8.80
N ILE A 119 -2.02 6.26 7.82
CA ILE A 119 -1.97 4.81 7.61
C ILE A 119 -1.31 4.11 8.80
N ASN A 120 -0.24 4.67 9.38
CA ASN A 120 0.39 4.08 10.56
C ASN A 120 -0.58 3.96 11.74
N ILE A 121 -1.33 5.02 12.05
CA ILE A 121 -2.35 5.02 13.11
C ILE A 121 -3.40 3.93 12.86
N LEU A 122 -3.82 3.77 11.60
CA LEU A 122 -4.79 2.73 11.24
C LEU A 122 -4.19 1.34 11.38
N CYS A 123 -2.92 1.15 11.01
CA CYS A 123 -2.22 -0.12 11.19
C CYS A 123 -2.08 -0.51 12.67
N GLU A 124 -1.73 0.45 13.53
CA GLU A 124 -1.63 0.25 14.97
C GLU A 124 -3.00 -0.14 15.55
N LYS A 125 -4.05 0.60 15.18
CA LYS A 125 -5.40 0.37 15.69
C LYS A 125 -6.00 -0.97 15.26
N HIS A 126 -5.81 -1.37 14.01
CA HIS A 126 -6.50 -2.53 13.45
C HIS A 126 -5.70 -3.84 13.56
N TRP A 127 -4.37 -3.76 13.57
CA TRP A 127 -3.51 -4.94 13.53
C TRP A 127 -2.39 -4.95 14.56
N ASN A 128 -2.28 -3.92 15.42
CA ASN A 128 -1.15 -3.77 16.35
C ASN A 128 0.21 -3.80 15.61
N LEU A 129 0.27 -3.17 14.45
CA LEU A 129 1.45 -3.08 13.58
C LEU A 129 1.88 -1.62 13.42
N SER A 130 3.18 -1.36 13.47
CA SER A 130 3.76 -0.06 13.12
C SER A 130 4.52 -0.16 11.79
N ILE A 131 4.26 0.78 10.89
CA ILE A 131 4.97 0.91 9.60
C ILE A 131 6.04 2.02 9.64
N ILE A 132 6.13 2.76 10.74
CA ILE A 132 7.20 3.73 11.04
C ILE A 132 7.81 3.49 12.42
#